data_AF-A0A971A7I4-F1
#
_entry.id   AF-A0A971A7I4-F1
#
_cell.length_a   1.000
_cell.length_b   1.000
_cell.length_c   1.000
_cell.angle_alpha   90.00
_cell.angle_beta   90.00
_cell.angle_gamma   90.00
#
_symmetry.space_group_name_H-M   'P 1'
#
loop_
_entity.id
_entity.type
_entity.pdbx_description
1 polymer ?
#
loop_
_entity_poly.entity_id
_entity_poly.type
_entity_poly.pdbx_seq_one_letter_code
_entity_poly.pdbx_strand_id
1 'polypeptide(L)'
;MKRLLFFITIAVISSNGFAQFKSWQETEEQRTERMEWWTDARFGMFIHWGIYSEAARGEWIKTNERMSEEEYHKYFEIFNPDLYDPVEWAKAAKRAGMKYVIITSKHHDGFCLWDS
;
A
#
# COMPACT_ATOMS: atom_id res chain seq x y z
N MET A 1 11.33 48.35 33.74
CA MET A 1 11.18 46.89 33.58
C MET A 1 9.83 46.48 32.95
N LYS A 2 8.68 46.95 33.43
CA LYS A 2 7.35 46.59 32.88
C LYS A 2 7.15 46.92 31.39
N ARG A 3 7.69 48.04 30.90
CA ARG A 3 7.65 48.42 29.47
C ARG A 3 8.52 47.50 28.59
N LEU A 4 9.67 47.04 29.11
CA LEU A 4 10.56 46.14 28.37
C LEU A 4 9.95 44.74 28.23
N LEU A 5 9.29 44.25 29.28
CA LEU A 5 8.51 43.01 29.23
C LEU A 5 7.37 43.11 28.21
N PHE A 6 6.65 44.22 28.14
CA PHE A 6 5.55 44.42 27.20
C PHE A 6 5.99 44.33 25.73
N PHE A 7 7.13 44.92 25.37
CA PHE A 7 7.66 44.84 24.01
C PHE A 7 8.18 43.44 23.64
N ILE A 8 8.76 42.70 24.60
CA ILE A 8 9.18 41.31 24.38
C ILE A 8 7.97 40.40 24.15
N THR A 9 6.86 40.60 24.88
CA THR A 9 5.64 39.81 24.69
C THR A 9 5.02 40.05 23.31
N ILE A 10 5.03 41.30 22.81
CA ILE A 10 4.54 41.62 21.45
C ILE A 10 5.43 40.98 20.38
N ALA A 11 6.75 40.99 20.55
CA ALA A 11 7.68 40.39 19.59
C ALA A 11 7.49 38.88 19.45
N VAL A 12 7.19 38.16 20.54
CA VAL A 12 6.94 36.70 20.52
C VAL A 12 5.61 36.37 19.81
N ILE A 13 4.55 37.16 20.03
CA ILE A 13 3.25 36.95 19.35
C ILE A 13 3.33 37.24 17.84
N SER A 14 4.28 38.09 17.42
CA SER A 14 4.48 38.45 16.01
C SER A 14 5.20 37.37 15.19
N SER A 15 5.70 36.31 15.82
CA SER A 15 6.32 35.18 15.13
C SER A 15 5.25 34.27 14.51
N ASN A 16 4.74 34.65 13.35
CA ASN A 16 4.03 33.71 12.48
C ASN A 16 5.04 32.66 12.01
N GLY A 17 5.01 31.48 12.63
CA GLY A 17 5.73 30.33 12.12
C GLY A 17 5.18 29.99 10.74
N PHE A 18 5.95 30.24 9.69
CA PHE A 18 5.65 29.70 8.37
C PHE A 18 5.70 28.17 8.50
N ALA A 19 4.54 27.52 8.36
CA ALA A 19 4.51 26.08 8.21
C ALA A 19 5.38 25.69 7.00
N GLN A 20 6.22 24.67 7.13
CA GLN A 20 7.02 24.16 6.02
C GLN A 20 6.12 23.84 4.83
N PHE A 21 6.46 24.40 3.67
CA PHE A 21 5.86 24.02 2.40
C PHE A 21 6.09 22.52 2.20
N LYS A 22 5.00 21.74 2.20
CA LYS A 22 5.08 20.31 1.91
C LYS A 22 5.16 20.14 0.40
N SER A 23 6.38 20.02 -0.12
CA SER A 23 6.66 19.78 -1.54
C SER A 23 6.03 18.51 -2.11
N TRP A 24 5.50 17.65 -1.25
CA TRP A 24 4.84 16.39 -1.60
C TRP A 24 3.31 16.48 -1.63
N GLN A 25 2.73 17.64 -1.32
CA GLN A 25 1.28 17.85 -1.42
C GLN A 25 0.93 18.30 -2.83
N GLU A 26 0.25 17.43 -3.56
CA GLU A 26 -0.39 17.76 -4.83
C GLU A 26 -1.55 18.73 -4.64
N THR A 27 -1.78 19.56 -5.65
CA THR A 27 -3.02 20.35 -5.76
C THR A 27 -4.20 19.45 -6.15
N GLU A 28 -5.41 19.94 -5.95
CA GLU A 28 -6.63 19.22 -6.36
C GLU A 28 -6.66 18.96 -7.88
N GLU A 29 -6.19 19.92 -8.67
CA GLU A 29 -6.10 19.81 -10.13
C GLU A 29 -5.10 18.72 -10.54
N GLN A 30 -3.90 18.71 -9.95
CA GLN A 30 -2.88 17.67 -10.19
C GLN A 30 -3.38 16.28 -9.80
N ARG A 31 -4.11 16.18 -8.66
CA ARG A 31 -4.72 14.92 -8.25
C ARG A 31 -5.77 14.46 -9.25
N THR A 32 -6.63 15.37 -9.69
CA THR A 32 -7.71 15.09 -10.65
C THR A 32 -7.14 14.58 -11.97
N GLU A 33 -6.14 15.28 -12.51
CA GLU A 33 -5.42 14.87 -13.73
C GLU A 33 -4.78 13.49 -13.56
N ARG A 34 -4.04 13.25 -12.46
CA ARG A 34 -3.41 11.95 -12.20
C ARG A 34 -4.42 10.81 -12.08
N MET A 35 -5.61 11.08 -11.53
CA MET A 35 -6.65 10.08 -11.25
C MET A 35 -7.68 9.92 -12.37
N GLU A 36 -7.58 10.68 -13.46
CA GLU A 36 -8.49 10.63 -14.61
C GLU A 36 -8.55 9.21 -15.19
N TRP A 37 -7.39 8.63 -15.52
CA TRP A 37 -7.33 7.27 -16.08
C TRP A 37 -7.93 6.21 -15.15
N TRP A 38 -7.73 6.33 -13.83
CA TRP A 38 -8.25 5.38 -12.83
C TRP A 38 -9.77 5.48 -12.74
N THR A 39 -10.27 6.71 -12.79
CA THR A 39 -11.69 7.01 -12.83
C THR A 39 -12.30 6.37 -14.08
N ASP A 40 -11.70 6.56 -15.26
CA ASP A 40 -12.16 6.01 -16.53
C ASP A 40 -12.01 4.49 -16.64
N ALA A 41 -10.98 3.92 -16.01
CA ALA A 41 -10.70 2.51 -16.03
C ALA A 41 -11.85 1.67 -15.42
N ARG A 42 -12.49 2.18 -14.35
CA ARG A 42 -13.65 1.63 -13.61
C ARG A 42 -13.49 0.24 -12.99
N PHE A 43 -12.84 -0.70 -13.67
CA PHE A 43 -12.82 -2.11 -13.35
C PHE A 43 -11.40 -2.67 -13.47
N GLY A 44 -10.94 -3.35 -12.43
CA GLY A 44 -9.61 -3.96 -12.38
C GLY A 44 -9.59 -5.27 -11.60
N MET A 45 -8.47 -5.96 -11.68
CA MET A 45 -8.20 -7.21 -10.98
C MET A 45 -7.42 -6.96 -9.70
N PHE A 46 -7.84 -7.54 -8.59
CA PHE A 46 -7.02 -7.63 -7.39
C PHE A 46 -6.62 -9.10 -7.17
N ILE A 47 -5.32 -9.36 -7.11
CA ILE A 47 -4.73 -10.66 -6.82
C ILE A 47 -4.17 -10.65 -5.39
N HIS A 48 -4.77 -11.46 -4.51
CA HIS A 48 -4.16 -11.83 -3.24
C HIS A 48 -3.49 -13.18 -3.42
N TRP A 49 -2.16 -13.16 -3.46
CA TRP A 49 -1.33 -14.34 -3.61
C TRP A 49 -0.07 -14.23 -2.74
N GLY A 50 0.39 -15.36 -2.20
CA GLY A 50 1.54 -15.45 -1.31
C GLY A 50 1.57 -16.81 -0.62
N ILE A 51 2.48 -16.99 0.35
CA ILE A 51 2.64 -18.29 1.04
C ILE A 51 1.38 -18.75 1.78
N TYR A 52 0.48 -17.84 2.19
CA TYR A 52 -0.84 -18.20 2.74
C TYR A 52 -1.71 -19.00 1.75
N SER A 53 -1.46 -18.92 0.44
CA SER A 53 -2.18 -19.69 -0.57
C SER A 53 -1.95 -21.20 -0.42
N GLU A 54 -0.80 -21.62 0.10
CA GLU A 54 -0.50 -23.03 0.40
C GLU A 54 -1.43 -23.59 1.49
N ALA A 55 -1.87 -22.73 2.42
CA ALA A 55 -2.81 -23.12 3.45
C ALA A 55 -4.27 -23.21 2.96
N ALA A 56 -4.57 -22.56 1.83
CA ALA A 56 -5.84 -22.54 1.12
C ALA A 56 -7.09 -22.19 1.95
N ARG A 57 -6.95 -21.37 3.01
CA ARG A 57 -8.06 -21.00 3.91
C ARG A 57 -8.02 -19.57 4.44
N GLY A 58 -7.54 -18.67 3.59
CA GLY A 58 -7.55 -17.22 3.81
C GLY A 58 -6.19 -16.65 4.22
N GLU A 59 -5.95 -15.43 3.76
CA GLU A 59 -4.70 -14.67 3.94
C GLU A 59 -4.43 -14.26 5.39
N TRP A 60 -5.46 -14.31 6.26
CA TRP A 60 -5.38 -14.02 7.69
C TRP A 60 -5.10 -15.24 8.56
N ILE A 61 -4.86 -16.43 7.97
CA ILE A 61 -4.68 -17.68 8.72
C ILE A 61 -3.67 -17.57 9.87
N LYS A 62 -2.51 -16.96 9.65
CA LYS A 62 -1.47 -16.79 10.69
C LYS A 62 -2.04 -16.13 11.95
N THR A 63 -2.86 -15.10 11.78
CA THR A 63 -3.53 -14.37 12.86
C THR A 63 -4.71 -15.14 13.43
N ASN A 64 -5.59 -15.66 12.56
CA ASN A 64 -6.85 -16.31 12.96
C ASN A 64 -6.60 -17.60 13.75
N GLU A 65 -5.59 -18.38 13.35
CA GLU A 65 -5.19 -19.63 14.00
C GLU A 65 -4.09 -19.40 15.07
N ARG A 66 -3.64 -18.15 15.26
CA ARG A 66 -2.57 -17.78 16.21
C ARG A 66 -1.31 -18.62 16.04
N MET A 67 -0.92 -18.85 14.78
CA MET A 67 0.23 -19.67 14.43
C MET A 67 1.52 -18.99 14.89
N SER A 68 2.43 -19.78 15.44
CA SER A 68 3.83 -19.36 15.62
C SER A 68 4.53 -19.18 14.27
N GLU A 69 5.69 -18.51 14.29
CA GLU A 69 6.51 -18.37 13.08
C GLU A 69 6.93 -19.73 12.52
N GLU A 70 7.31 -20.68 13.39
CA GLU A 70 7.72 -22.03 12.99
C GLU A 70 6.59 -22.79 12.30
N GLU A 71 5.38 -22.76 12.87
CA GLU A 71 4.21 -23.41 12.26
C GLU A 71 3.83 -22.81 10.90
N TYR A 72 4.05 -21.51 10.70
CA TYR A 72 3.76 -20.81 9.45
C TYR A 72 4.89 -20.97 8.42
N HIS A 73 6.13 -21.12 8.88
CA HIS A 73 7.32 -21.24 8.02
C HIS A 73 7.26 -22.42 7.06
N LYS A 74 6.58 -23.51 7.43
CA LYS A 74 6.36 -24.65 6.52
C LYS A 74 5.73 -24.24 5.18
N TYR A 75 4.90 -23.20 5.15
CA TYR A 75 4.31 -22.72 3.90
C TYR A 75 5.34 -22.01 3.02
N PHE A 76 6.33 -21.35 3.62
CA PHE A 76 7.46 -20.78 2.89
C PHE A 76 8.33 -21.89 2.26
N GLU A 77 8.61 -22.97 2.99
CA GLU A 77 9.44 -24.06 2.50
C GLU A 77 8.85 -24.78 1.27
N ILE A 78 7.53 -24.82 1.16
CA ILE A 78 6.82 -25.52 0.07
C ILE A 78 6.30 -24.58 -1.02
N PHE A 79 6.45 -23.26 -0.88
CA PHE A 79 5.96 -22.30 -1.85
C PHE A 79 6.80 -22.36 -3.14
N ASN A 80 6.37 -23.20 -4.07
CA ASN A 80 6.99 -23.39 -5.37
C ASN A 80 5.91 -23.38 -6.46
N PRO A 81 5.53 -22.19 -6.96
CA PRO A 81 4.43 -22.06 -7.91
C PRO A 81 4.88 -22.45 -9.32
N ASP A 82 5.02 -23.75 -9.54
CA ASP A 82 5.52 -24.40 -10.76
C ASP A 82 4.62 -24.19 -12.00
N LEU A 83 3.36 -23.81 -11.79
CA LEU A 83 2.40 -23.48 -12.85
C LEU A 83 2.12 -21.98 -12.96
N TYR A 84 2.95 -21.11 -12.37
CA TYR A 84 2.79 -19.66 -12.46
C TYR A 84 3.04 -19.15 -13.88
N ASP A 85 1.97 -18.71 -14.54
CA ASP A 85 2.01 -18.00 -15.82
C ASP A 85 1.27 -16.64 -15.72
N PRO A 86 1.98 -15.53 -15.46
CA PRO A 86 1.37 -14.22 -15.38
C PRO A 86 0.84 -13.71 -16.73
N VAL A 87 1.31 -14.26 -17.85
CA VAL A 87 0.81 -13.89 -19.18
C VAL A 87 -0.61 -14.40 -19.34
N GLU A 88 -0.91 -15.62 -18.91
CA GLU A 88 -2.28 -16.14 -18.92
C GLU A 88 -3.21 -15.37 -17.98
N TRP A 89 -2.73 -14.95 -16.81
CA TRP A 89 -3.50 -14.10 -15.90
C TRP A 89 -3.82 -12.74 -16.54
N ALA A 90 -2.83 -12.10 -17.16
CA ALA A 90 -3.02 -10.83 -17.87
C ALA A 90 -4.00 -10.96 -19.05
N LYS A 91 -3.89 -12.04 -19.84
CA LYS A 91 -4.84 -12.33 -20.92
C LYS A 91 -6.25 -12.53 -20.38
N ALA A 92 -6.42 -13.26 -19.27
CA ALA A 92 -7.72 -13.48 -18.64
C ALA A 92 -8.35 -12.16 -18.18
N ALA A 93 -7.59 -11.31 -17.48
CA ALA A 93 -8.04 -9.99 -17.04
C ALA A 93 -8.46 -9.11 -18.23
N LYS A 94 -7.65 -9.09 -19.30
CA LYS A 94 -7.96 -8.35 -20.53
C LYS A 94 -9.26 -8.86 -21.17
N ARG A 95 -9.45 -10.19 -21.27
CA ARG A 95 -10.69 -10.80 -21.80
C ARG A 95 -11.91 -10.47 -20.94
N ALA A 96 -11.74 -10.35 -19.64
CA ALA A 96 -12.79 -9.94 -18.71
C ALA A 96 -13.13 -8.43 -18.78
N GLY A 97 -12.37 -7.64 -19.54
CA GLY A 97 -12.58 -6.18 -19.68
C GLY A 97 -11.90 -5.34 -18.60
N MET A 98 -11.08 -5.94 -17.73
CA MET A 98 -10.34 -5.23 -16.68
C MET A 98 -9.27 -4.32 -17.30
N LYS A 99 -9.06 -3.16 -16.67
CA LYS A 99 -8.18 -2.08 -17.17
C LYS A 99 -6.90 -1.91 -16.37
N TYR A 100 -6.85 -2.45 -15.15
CA TYR A 100 -5.67 -2.47 -14.31
C TYR A 100 -5.63 -3.76 -13.47
N VAL A 101 -4.45 -4.04 -12.94
CA VAL A 101 -4.21 -5.17 -12.02
C VAL A 101 -3.42 -4.64 -10.83
N ILE A 102 -3.83 -5.03 -9.63
CA ILE A 102 -3.08 -4.85 -8.40
C ILE A 102 -2.81 -6.24 -7.85
N ILE A 103 -1.55 -6.53 -7.53
CA ILE A 103 -1.13 -7.77 -6.87
C ILE A 103 -0.54 -7.41 -5.52
N THR A 104 -0.80 -8.24 -4.51
CA THR A 104 -0.12 -8.14 -3.22
C THR A 104 1.38 -8.26 -3.45
N SER A 105 2.13 -7.17 -3.29
CA SER A 105 3.58 -7.26 -3.26
C SER A 105 4.02 -7.93 -1.96
N LYS A 106 3.43 -7.50 -0.84
CA LYS A 106 3.59 -8.05 0.50
C LYS A 106 2.27 -7.93 1.24
N HIS A 107 1.85 -9.00 1.92
CA HIS A 107 0.63 -9.02 2.72
C HIS A 107 0.95 -8.83 4.22
N HIS A 108 -0.04 -9.01 5.11
CA HIS A 108 0.12 -8.87 6.56
C HIS A 108 1.07 -9.89 7.18
N ASP A 109 1.31 -11.03 6.53
CA ASP A 109 2.24 -12.06 7.01
C ASP A 109 3.71 -11.69 6.83
N GLY A 110 4.00 -10.64 6.05
CA GLY A 110 5.33 -10.08 5.86
C GLY A 110 6.13 -10.70 4.70
N PHE A 111 5.61 -11.70 4.00
CA PHE A 111 6.28 -12.32 2.87
C PHE A 111 6.29 -11.39 1.65
N CYS A 112 7.48 -11.12 1.09
CA CYS A 112 7.64 -10.32 -0.12
C CYS A 112 7.65 -11.21 -1.37
N LEU A 113 6.82 -10.87 -2.37
CA LEU A 113 6.81 -11.52 -3.69
C LEU A 113 7.88 -10.98 -4.65
N TRP A 114 8.83 -10.19 -4.14
CA TRP A 114 9.94 -9.62 -4.90
C TRP A 114 11.25 -9.77 -4.12
N ASP A 115 12.38 -9.71 -4.84
CA ASP A 115 13.73 -9.71 -4.25
C ASP A 115 14.03 -8.33 -3.65
N SER A 116 13.93 -8.23 -2.32
CA SER A 116 13.89 -6.97 -1.58
C SER A 116 15.25 -6.35 -1.29
#